data_AF-A0A0L0DVW7-F1
#
_entry.id   AF-A0A0L0DVW7-F1
#
_cell.length_a   1.000
_cell.length_b   1.000
_cell.length_c   1.000
_cell.angle_alpha   90.00
_cell.angle_beta   90.00
_cell.angle_gamma   90.00
#
_symmetry.space_group_name_H-M   'P 1'
#
loop_
_entity.id
_entity.type
_entity.pdbx_description
1 polymer ?
#
loop_
_entity_poly.entity_id
_entity_poly.type
_entity_poly.pdbx_seq_one_letter_code
_entity_poly.pdbx_strand_id
1 'polypeptide(L)'
;MVDGTIIVEVATTALTTLATTMAASSSSASAQIQKPAPHFAGTAVVDGDFKKISLDDYKGQWLVFFFYPLDFTFVCPTEIIAFSDRVEEFKAIGAEVVGCSVDSEFSHLAWINTPRKQGGLGEMKIPLLSDITKQVSRDYGVLLEDEGISLRGLFIIDPTGTLRQITVNDLPVGRSVDETLRLIKAFQFVEEHGEVCPANWTPGESTIKPEVAASKEYFEAAN
;
A
#
# COMPACT_ATOMS: atom_id res chain seq x y z
N MET A 1 -0.81 34.46 79.53
CA MET A 1 -0.13 35.42 78.65
C MET A 1 1.21 34.81 78.28
N VAL A 2 1.59 34.43 77.07
CA VAL A 2 1.07 34.54 75.69
C VAL A 2 1.83 33.40 74.97
N ASP A 3 1.14 32.36 74.53
CA ASP A 3 0.95 31.95 73.11
C ASP A 3 2.13 31.18 72.49
N GLY A 4 1.80 30.03 71.88
CA GLY A 4 2.77 29.25 71.11
C GLY A 4 2.33 27.83 70.79
N THR A 5 1.13 27.66 70.26
CA THR A 5 0.64 26.41 69.66
C THR A 5 1.54 26.02 68.49
N ILE A 6 2.26 24.91 68.59
CA ILE A 6 2.83 24.19 67.46
C ILE A 6 2.30 22.76 67.50
N ILE A 7 1.20 22.54 66.81
CA ILE A 7 0.70 21.22 66.45
C ILE A 7 1.48 20.79 65.21
N VAL A 8 2.32 19.76 65.37
CA VAL A 8 3.03 19.11 64.26
C VAL A 8 2.03 18.17 63.60
N GLU A 9 1.40 18.63 62.52
CA GLU A 9 0.54 17.83 61.66
C GLU A 9 1.41 17.17 60.57
N VAL A 10 1.77 15.90 60.78
CA VAL A 10 2.39 15.07 59.73
C VAL A 10 1.49 13.88 59.49
N ALA A 11 0.57 14.06 58.54
CA ALA A 11 -0.16 12.96 57.93
C ALA A 11 -0.35 13.30 56.44
N THR A 12 0.71 13.16 55.66
CA THR A 12 0.62 13.21 54.19
C THR A 12 0.62 11.79 53.63
N THR A 13 -0.57 11.45 53.17
CA THR A 13 -0.99 10.37 52.27
C THR A 13 0.04 9.97 51.22
N ALA A 14 0.33 8.67 51.14
CA ALA A 14 0.83 8.02 49.94
C ALA A 14 0.08 6.69 49.75
N LEU A 15 -1.08 6.76 49.10
CA LEU A 15 -1.72 5.59 48.50
C LEU A 15 -1.06 5.39 47.13
N THR A 16 -0.12 4.46 47.04
CA THR A 16 0.50 4.04 45.78
C THR A 16 -0.52 3.22 44.99
N THR A 17 -1.34 3.88 44.19
CA THR A 17 -2.13 3.21 43.16
C THR A 17 -1.17 2.86 42.02
N LEU A 18 -0.79 1.58 41.89
CA LEU A 18 -0.18 1.08 40.67
C LEU A 18 -1.19 1.32 39.54
N ALA A 19 -0.92 2.32 38.70
CA ALA A 19 -1.52 2.41 37.39
C ALA A 19 -0.94 1.24 36.58
N THR A 20 -1.68 0.14 36.51
CA THR A 20 -1.45 -0.90 35.51
C THR A 20 -1.69 -0.25 34.16
N THR A 21 -0.62 0.15 33.49
CA THR A 21 -0.65 0.48 32.07
C THR A 21 -1.14 -0.76 31.34
N MET A 22 -2.42 -0.75 30.96
CA MET A 22 -2.92 -1.66 29.96
C MET A 22 -2.14 -1.35 28.70
N ALA A 23 -1.18 -2.21 28.36
CA ALA A 23 -0.66 -2.26 27.01
C ALA A 23 -1.88 -2.48 26.12
N ALA A 24 -2.28 -1.44 25.39
CA ALA A 24 -3.21 -1.60 24.30
C ALA A 24 -2.60 -2.67 23.40
N SER A 25 -3.23 -3.84 23.35
CA SER A 25 -2.92 -4.83 22.33
C SER A 25 -3.19 -4.11 21.01
N SER A 26 -2.13 -3.67 20.32
CA SER A 26 -2.24 -3.18 18.97
C SER A 26 -2.78 -4.36 18.16
N SER A 27 -4.08 -4.36 17.91
CA SER A 27 -4.62 -5.16 16.81
C SER A 27 -3.81 -4.72 15.60
N SER A 28 -2.95 -5.60 15.09
CA SER A 28 -2.22 -5.34 13.84
C SER A 28 -3.29 -5.06 12.80
N ALA A 29 -3.46 -3.79 12.44
CA ALA A 29 -4.47 -3.39 11.46
C ALA A 29 -3.96 -3.89 10.11
N SER A 30 -4.31 -5.12 9.75
CA SER A 30 -3.96 -5.70 8.47
C SER A 30 -4.82 -5.09 7.37
N ALA A 31 -4.23 -4.87 6.21
CA ALA A 31 -4.92 -4.41 5.01
C ALA A 31 -6.16 -5.28 4.72
N GLN A 32 -7.34 -4.65 4.65
CA GLN A 32 -8.61 -5.32 4.41
C GLN A 32 -9.37 -4.65 3.26
N ILE A 33 -9.78 -5.43 2.26
CA ILE A 33 -10.59 -4.95 1.13
C ILE A 33 -11.92 -4.37 1.66
N GLN A 34 -12.41 -3.29 1.04
CA GLN A 34 -13.56 -2.46 1.45
C GLN A 34 -13.35 -1.61 2.71
N LYS A 35 -12.14 -1.60 3.29
CA LYS A 35 -11.78 -0.69 4.39
C LYS A 35 -10.79 0.37 3.90
N PRO A 36 -10.62 1.49 4.64
CA PRO A 36 -9.52 2.41 4.38
C PRO A 36 -8.19 1.65 4.34
N ALA A 37 -7.35 1.95 3.35
CA ALA A 37 -6.01 1.37 3.28
C ALA A 37 -5.19 1.82 4.52
N PRO A 38 -4.34 0.94 5.08
CA PRO A 38 -3.45 1.34 6.17
C PRO A 38 -2.60 2.55 5.76
N HIS A 39 -2.57 3.57 6.62
CA HIS A 39 -1.85 4.80 6.31
C HIS A 39 -0.33 4.55 6.27
N PHE A 40 0.35 5.13 5.29
CA PHE A 40 1.82 5.15 5.24
C PHE A 40 2.35 6.58 5.08
N ALA A 41 3.55 6.83 5.60
CA ALA A 41 4.34 8.01 5.31
C ALA A 41 5.83 7.68 5.47
N GLY A 42 6.68 8.24 4.62
CA GLY A 42 8.11 7.97 4.66
C GLY A 42 8.90 8.75 3.62
N THR A 43 10.20 8.52 3.59
CA THR A 43 11.09 9.07 2.56
C THR A 43 11.05 8.15 1.34
N ALA A 44 10.88 8.74 0.16
CA ALA A 44 10.98 8.06 -1.12
C ALA A 44 12.01 8.74 -2.01
N VAL A 45 12.56 7.99 -2.96
CA VAL A 45 13.30 8.57 -4.09
C VAL A 45 12.30 8.93 -5.19
N VAL A 46 12.25 10.20 -5.56
CA VAL A 46 11.33 10.74 -6.58
C VAL A 46 12.13 11.68 -7.48
N ASP A 47 12.17 11.40 -8.78
CA ASP A 47 12.95 12.15 -9.78
C ASP A 47 14.45 12.29 -9.40
N GLY A 48 15.01 11.26 -8.76
CA GLY A 48 16.41 11.23 -8.32
C GLY A 48 16.72 12.01 -7.05
N ASP A 49 15.71 12.53 -6.33
CA ASP A 49 15.87 13.26 -5.07
C ASP A 49 15.06 12.61 -3.94
N PHE A 50 15.40 12.93 -2.69
CA PHE A 50 14.70 12.45 -1.50
C PHE A 50 13.50 13.34 -1.20
N LYS A 51 12.29 12.78 -1.26
CA LYS A 51 11.04 13.47 -0.93
C LYS A 51 10.27 12.70 0.13
N LYS A 52 9.61 13.42 1.04
CA LYS A 52 8.62 12.80 1.92
C LYS A 52 7.31 12.63 1.15
N ILE A 53 6.77 11.42 1.20
CA ILE A 53 5.45 11.09 0.65
C ILE A 53 4.62 10.35 1.69
N SER A 54 3.31 10.36 1.49
CA SER A 54 2.32 9.72 2.33
C SER A 54 1.14 9.23 1.49
N LEU A 55 0.31 8.35 2.06
CA LEU A 55 -0.93 7.91 1.40
C LEU A 55 -1.84 9.10 1.06
N ASP A 56 -1.84 10.14 1.89
CA ASP A 56 -2.67 11.33 1.74
C ASP A 56 -2.35 12.15 0.47
N ASP A 57 -1.12 12.06 -0.04
CA ASP A 57 -0.69 12.75 -1.27
C ASP A 57 -1.38 12.20 -2.53
N TYR A 58 -2.01 11.01 -2.42
CA TYR A 58 -2.69 10.32 -3.52
C TYR A 58 -4.22 10.40 -3.43
N LYS A 59 -4.78 11.18 -2.50
CA LYS A 59 -6.24 11.38 -2.41
C LYS A 59 -6.79 11.95 -3.71
N GLY A 60 -7.95 11.44 -4.12
CA GLY A 60 -8.59 11.82 -5.39
C GLY A 60 -8.03 11.09 -6.62
N GLN A 61 -7.04 10.20 -6.45
CA GLN A 61 -6.47 9.40 -7.52
C GLN A 61 -6.51 7.92 -7.14
N TRP A 62 -6.56 7.04 -8.14
CA TRP A 62 -6.27 5.63 -7.90
C TRP A 62 -4.80 5.47 -7.56
N LEU A 63 -4.46 4.55 -6.66
CA LEU A 63 -3.08 4.25 -6.29
C LEU A 63 -2.81 2.75 -6.40
N VAL A 64 -1.80 2.40 -7.19
CA VAL A 64 -1.13 1.11 -7.13
C VAL A 64 0.04 1.22 -6.17
N PHE A 65 -0.11 0.63 -4.98
CA PHE A 65 0.95 0.57 -4.00
C PHE A 65 1.49 -0.85 -3.92
N PHE A 66 2.75 -1.06 -4.28
CA PHE A 66 3.32 -2.40 -4.34
C PHE A 66 4.64 -2.53 -3.60
N PHE A 67 4.78 -3.64 -2.91
CA PHE A 67 5.97 -4.05 -2.19
C PHE A 67 6.81 -4.98 -3.04
N TYR A 68 8.13 -4.89 -2.87
CA TYR A 68 9.07 -5.87 -3.40
C TYR A 68 10.09 -6.27 -2.32
N PRO A 69 10.62 -7.50 -2.37
CA PRO A 69 11.45 -8.02 -1.28
C PRO A 69 12.66 -7.16 -0.91
N LEU A 70 13.56 -6.92 -1.88
CA LEU A 70 14.85 -6.27 -1.66
C LEU A 70 15.40 -5.63 -2.93
N ASP A 71 16.12 -4.53 -2.76
CA ASP A 71 17.03 -3.95 -3.76
C ASP A 71 18.12 -4.94 -4.20
N PHE A 72 18.68 -4.75 -5.40
CA PHE A 72 19.79 -5.53 -5.95
C PHE A 72 19.55 -7.06 -6.03
N THR A 73 18.30 -7.48 -6.14
CA THR A 73 17.91 -8.89 -6.36
C THR A 73 17.38 -9.13 -7.78
N PHE A 74 16.80 -10.32 -8.05
CA PHE A 74 16.61 -10.81 -9.42
C PHE A 74 15.29 -10.41 -10.08
N VAL A 75 14.15 -10.74 -9.46
CA VAL A 75 12.81 -10.49 -10.04
C VAL A 75 12.38 -9.03 -9.79
N CYS A 76 12.73 -8.46 -8.64
CA CYS A 76 12.36 -7.11 -8.23
C CYS A 76 12.63 -6.02 -9.29
N PRO A 77 13.83 -5.92 -9.91
CA PRO A 77 14.07 -4.88 -10.91
C PRO A 77 13.16 -5.04 -12.13
N THR A 78 12.79 -6.27 -12.50
CA THR A 78 11.91 -6.51 -13.65
C THR A 78 10.51 -5.94 -13.44
N GLU A 79 9.97 -6.05 -12.23
CA GLU A 79 8.63 -5.52 -11.89
C GLU A 79 8.66 -3.99 -11.83
N ILE A 80 9.63 -3.43 -11.11
CA ILE A 80 9.77 -1.98 -10.93
C ILE A 80 9.96 -1.29 -12.28
N ILE A 81 10.82 -1.85 -13.14
CA ILE A 81 11.04 -1.35 -14.50
C ILE A 81 9.76 -1.45 -15.33
N ALA A 82 9.04 -2.57 -15.28
CA ALA A 82 7.83 -2.76 -16.08
C ALA A 82 6.73 -1.74 -15.72
N PHE A 83 6.53 -1.47 -14.43
CA PHE A 83 5.62 -0.41 -13.99
C PHE A 83 6.13 0.99 -14.36
N SER A 84 7.42 1.28 -14.15
CA SER A 84 8.01 2.58 -14.48
C SER A 84 7.93 2.90 -15.98
N ASP A 85 8.21 1.93 -16.85
CA ASP A 85 8.19 2.12 -18.31
C ASP A 85 6.77 2.36 -18.84
N ARG A 86 5.75 1.80 -18.15
CA ARG A 86 4.32 1.89 -18.52
C ARG A 86 3.52 2.83 -17.62
N VAL A 87 4.16 3.62 -16.76
CA VAL A 87 3.46 4.49 -15.78
C VAL A 87 2.47 5.46 -16.44
N GLU A 88 2.75 5.89 -17.67
CA GLU A 88 1.88 6.81 -18.41
C GLU A 88 0.52 6.16 -18.75
N GLU A 89 0.44 4.84 -18.86
CA GLU A 89 -0.85 4.12 -19.03
C GLU A 89 -1.71 4.20 -17.76
N PHE A 90 -1.09 4.24 -16.57
CA PHE A 90 -1.77 4.42 -15.29
C PHE A 90 -2.22 5.87 -15.13
N LYS A 91 -1.34 6.83 -15.41
CA LYS A 91 -1.68 8.27 -15.34
C LYS A 91 -2.81 8.63 -16.29
N ALA A 92 -2.85 8.04 -17.48
CA ALA A 92 -3.91 8.25 -18.46
C ALA A 92 -5.32 7.85 -17.95
N ILE A 93 -5.39 6.95 -16.95
CA ILE A 93 -6.64 6.55 -16.29
C ILE A 93 -6.76 7.10 -14.86
N GLY A 94 -6.01 8.15 -14.52
CA GLY A 94 -6.08 8.79 -13.19
C GLY A 94 -5.54 7.91 -12.06
N ALA A 95 -4.54 7.08 -12.35
CA ALA A 95 -3.87 6.23 -11.38
C ALA A 95 -2.37 6.56 -11.25
N GLU A 96 -1.88 6.54 -10.01
CA GLU A 96 -0.46 6.67 -9.66
C GLU A 96 0.11 5.32 -9.22
N VAL A 97 1.44 5.19 -9.26
CA VAL A 97 2.14 3.95 -8.91
C VAL A 97 3.31 4.23 -7.97
N VAL A 98 3.38 3.50 -6.86
CA VAL A 98 4.46 3.62 -5.86
C VAL A 98 5.01 2.23 -5.52
N GLY A 99 6.34 2.08 -5.64
CA GLY A 99 7.07 0.91 -5.15
C GLY A 99 7.55 1.12 -3.72
N CYS A 100 7.66 0.03 -2.95
CA CYS A 100 8.11 0.06 -1.56
C CYS A 100 8.96 -1.18 -1.24
N SER A 101 10.04 -1.01 -0.49
CA SER A 101 10.71 -2.13 0.18
C SER A 101 11.25 -1.69 1.54
N VAL A 102 11.86 -2.64 2.25
CA VAL A 102 12.48 -2.42 3.55
C VAL A 102 13.87 -1.77 3.48
N ASP A 103 14.35 -1.48 2.27
CA ASP A 103 15.66 -0.86 2.03
C ASP A 103 15.60 0.65 2.30
N SER A 104 16.77 1.26 2.56
CA SER A 104 16.88 2.71 2.74
C SER A 104 16.71 3.49 1.43
N GLU A 105 16.31 4.75 1.52
CA GLU A 105 16.28 5.68 0.39
C GLU A 105 17.65 5.83 -0.30
N PHE A 106 18.74 5.67 0.44
CA PHE A 106 20.10 5.68 -0.10
C PHE A 106 20.39 4.47 -0.99
N SER A 107 19.89 3.29 -0.59
CA SER A 107 19.98 2.07 -1.39
C SER A 107 19.19 2.21 -2.68
N HIS A 108 17.95 2.70 -2.58
CA HIS A 108 17.11 2.96 -3.74
C HIS A 108 17.80 3.90 -4.74
N LEU A 109 18.37 5.01 -4.26
CA LEU A 109 19.07 5.95 -5.14
C LEU A 109 20.31 5.32 -5.79
N ALA A 110 21.07 4.52 -5.05
CA ALA A 110 22.20 3.78 -5.61
C ALA A 110 21.75 2.77 -6.69
N TRP A 111 20.62 2.10 -6.48
CA TRP A 111 20.09 1.11 -7.41
C TRP A 111 19.49 1.74 -8.67
N ILE A 112 18.82 2.90 -8.53
CA ILE A 112 18.41 3.78 -9.63
C ILE A 112 19.61 4.20 -10.49
N ASN A 113 20.70 4.62 -9.84
CA ASN A 113 21.92 5.01 -10.53
C ASN A 113 22.70 3.83 -11.16
N THR A 114 22.32 2.59 -10.85
CA THR A 114 22.93 1.41 -11.45
C THR A 114 22.28 1.13 -12.82
N PRO A 115 23.06 0.93 -13.90
CA PRO A 115 22.50 0.63 -15.23
C PRO A 115 21.69 -0.67 -15.25
N ARG A 116 20.57 -0.70 -16.01
CA ARG A 116 19.74 -1.90 -16.20
C ARG A 116 20.52 -3.14 -16.65
N LYS A 117 21.54 -2.95 -17.51
CA LYS A 117 22.43 -4.03 -17.98
C LYS A 117 23.26 -4.69 -16.87
N GLN A 118 23.37 -4.06 -15.71
CA GLN A 118 24.07 -4.56 -14.52
C GLN A 118 23.09 -4.99 -13.42
N GLY A 119 21.79 -5.13 -13.74
CA GLY A 119 20.75 -5.46 -12.75
C GLY A 119 20.25 -4.27 -11.93
N GLY A 120 20.60 -3.04 -12.33
CA GLY A 120 20.03 -1.81 -11.77
C GLY A 120 18.69 -1.42 -12.37
N LEU A 121 18.14 -0.29 -11.92
CA LEU A 121 16.85 0.21 -12.41
C LEU A 121 16.98 1.21 -13.56
N GLY A 122 18.05 2.01 -13.58
CA GLY A 122 18.14 3.19 -14.44
C GLY A 122 17.13 4.28 -14.05
N GLU A 123 16.86 5.21 -14.98
CA GLU A 123 15.88 6.29 -14.76
C GLU A 123 14.51 5.72 -14.38
N MET A 124 13.98 6.17 -13.24
CA MET A 124 12.68 5.74 -12.70
C MET A 124 11.68 6.88 -12.73
N LYS A 125 10.44 6.56 -13.11
CA LYS A 125 9.30 7.48 -13.23
C LYS A 125 8.23 7.27 -12.16
N ILE A 126 8.51 6.36 -11.21
CA ILE A 126 7.66 6.05 -10.06
C ILE A 126 8.45 6.27 -8.77
N PRO A 127 7.82 6.74 -7.68
CA PRO A 127 8.44 6.80 -6.38
C PRO A 127 8.85 5.41 -5.86
N LEU A 128 10.03 5.34 -5.23
CA LEU A 128 10.44 4.19 -4.41
C LEU A 128 10.51 4.61 -2.94
N LEU A 129 9.53 4.14 -2.16
CA LEU A 129 9.39 4.39 -0.72
C LEU A 129 10.29 3.45 0.09
N SER A 130 11.05 4.02 1.01
CA SER A 130 11.82 3.28 2.01
C SER A 130 10.97 3.02 3.25
N ASP A 131 10.73 1.74 3.54
CA ASP A 131 10.12 1.23 4.78
C ASP A 131 11.19 0.60 5.69
N ILE A 132 12.24 1.36 5.99
CA ILE A 132 13.38 0.86 6.77
C ILE A 132 12.99 0.35 8.18
N THR A 133 11.91 0.88 8.75
CA THR A 133 11.34 0.45 10.04
C THR A 133 10.48 -0.82 9.93
N LYS A 134 10.15 -1.25 8.71
CA LYS A 134 9.28 -2.40 8.38
C LYS A 134 7.84 -2.23 8.84
N GLN A 135 7.47 -1.03 9.26
CA GLN A 135 6.14 -0.77 9.81
C GLN A 135 5.09 -0.80 8.71
N VAL A 136 5.39 -0.20 7.55
CA VAL A 136 4.45 -0.15 6.43
C VAL A 136 4.20 -1.56 5.89
N SER A 137 5.25 -2.36 5.74
CA SER A 137 5.15 -3.77 5.32
C SER A 137 4.33 -4.61 6.31
N ARG A 138 4.46 -4.33 7.62
CA ARG A 138 3.69 -5.01 8.67
C ARG A 138 2.22 -4.60 8.67
N ASP A 139 1.93 -3.31 8.53
CA ASP A 139 0.57 -2.77 8.47
C ASP A 139 -0.19 -3.30 7.23
N TYR A 140 0.53 -3.46 6.12
CA TYR A 140 -0.02 -4.08 4.92
C TYR A 140 -0.04 -5.63 4.96
N GLY A 141 0.50 -6.24 6.02
CA GLY A 141 0.47 -7.69 6.23
C GLY A 141 1.34 -8.50 5.27
N VAL A 142 2.41 -7.89 4.73
CA VAL A 142 3.28 -8.53 3.72
C VAL A 142 4.70 -8.75 4.23
N LEU A 143 5.04 -8.32 5.44
CA LEU A 143 6.34 -8.57 6.05
C LEU A 143 6.49 -10.04 6.45
N LEU A 144 7.57 -10.68 5.99
CA LEU A 144 8.05 -11.95 6.53
C LEU A 144 8.92 -11.64 7.76
N GLU A 145 8.36 -11.78 8.96
CA GLU A 145 9.04 -11.40 10.21
C GLU A 145 10.38 -12.13 10.41
N ASP A 146 10.46 -13.40 10.02
CA ASP A 146 11.69 -14.21 10.17
C ASP A 146 12.80 -13.83 9.17
N GLU A 147 12.43 -13.25 8.02
CA GLU A 147 13.38 -12.87 6.96
C GLU A 147 13.68 -11.37 6.93
N GLY A 148 12.82 -10.55 7.53
CA GLY A 148 12.95 -9.09 7.56
C GLY A 148 12.72 -8.42 6.20
N ILE A 149 12.03 -9.09 5.28
CA ILE A 149 11.72 -8.62 3.92
C ILE A 149 10.21 -8.72 3.65
N SER A 150 9.73 -8.04 2.61
CA SER A 150 8.32 -8.15 2.20
C SER A 150 8.11 -9.25 1.16
N LEU A 151 6.94 -9.88 1.18
CA LEU A 151 6.39 -10.61 0.03
C LEU A 151 6.07 -9.63 -1.12
N ARG A 152 5.79 -10.17 -2.31
CA ARG A 152 5.38 -9.39 -3.49
C ARG A 152 3.91 -8.97 -3.39
N GLY A 153 3.59 -8.12 -2.41
CA GLY A 153 2.26 -7.55 -2.21
C GLY A 153 1.98 -6.38 -3.13
N LEU A 154 0.82 -6.33 -3.76
CA LEU A 154 0.32 -5.21 -4.55
C LEU A 154 -1.10 -4.89 -4.11
N PHE A 155 -1.37 -3.60 -3.94
CA PHE A 155 -2.61 -3.06 -3.41
C PHE A 155 -3.16 -2.02 -4.38
N ILE A 156 -4.43 -2.15 -4.74
CA ILE A 156 -5.15 -1.13 -5.53
C ILE A 156 -6.07 -0.38 -4.59
N ILE A 157 -5.81 0.92 -4.44
CA ILE A 157 -6.52 1.83 -3.54
C ILE A 157 -7.28 2.85 -4.40
N ASP A 158 -8.55 3.08 -4.08
CA ASP A 158 -9.42 4.00 -4.83
C ASP A 158 -9.21 5.47 -4.41
N PRO A 159 -9.79 6.44 -5.15
CA PRO A 159 -9.68 7.87 -4.86
C PRO A 159 -10.14 8.31 -3.46
N THR A 160 -10.96 7.50 -2.78
CA THR A 160 -11.43 7.75 -1.42
C THR A 160 -10.48 7.22 -0.35
N GLY A 161 -9.41 6.53 -0.75
CA GLY A 161 -8.47 5.84 0.13
C GLY A 161 -8.95 4.45 0.55
N THR A 162 -9.97 3.89 -0.11
CA THR A 162 -10.49 2.56 0.21
C THR A 162 -9.71 1.48 -0.57
N LEU A 163 -9.28 0.43 0.12
CA LEU A 163 -8.59 -0.69 -0.50
C LEU A 163 -9.56 -1.57 -1.30
N ARG A 164 -9.28 -1.78 -2.58
CA ARG A 164 -10.17 -2.52 -3.51
C ARG A 164 -9.64 -3.89 -3.89
N GLN A 165 -8.32 -4.05 -3.94
CA GLN A 165 -7.71 -5.29 -4.41
C GLN A 165 -6.36 -5.53 -3.73
N ILE A 166 -6.07 -6.80 -3.48
CA ILE A 166 -4.80 -7.29 -2.93
C ILE A 166 -4.32 -8.46 -3.80
N THR A 167 -3.11 -8.36 -4.33
CA THR A 167 -2.37 -9.48 -4.93
C THR A 167 -1.13 -9.73 -4.10
N VAL A 168 -0.92 -10.95 -3.59
CA VAL A 168 0.32 -11.34 -2.92
C VAL A 168 0.91 -12.55 -3.63
N ASN A 169 2.08 -12.36 -4.24
CA ASN A 169 2.84 -13.47 -4.80
C ASN A 169 3.93 -13.91 -3.81
N ASP A 170 4.25 -15.19 -3.84
CA ASP A 170 5.48 -15.72 -3.27
C ASP A 170 6.72 -15.14 -4.00
N LEU A 171 7.89 -15.22 -3.36
CA LEU A 171 9.14 -14.62 -3.82
C LEU A 171 9.57 -14.96 -5.25
N PRO A 172 9.41 -16.19 -5.79
CA PRO A 172 9.96 -16.53 -7.10
C PRO A 172 9.12 -16.08 -8.31
N VAL A 173 7.90 -15.57 -8.11
CA VAL A 173 6.95 -15.28 -9.21
C VAL A 173 6.60 -13.80 -9.28
N GLY A 174 6.99 -13.13 -10.38
CA GLY A 174 6.64 -11.73 -10.64
C GLY A 174 5.15 -11.51 -10.96
N ARG A 175 4.69 -10.27 -10.79
CA ARG A 175 3.32 -9.81 -11.07
C ARG A 175 3.15 -9.35 -12.52
N SER A 176 1.90 -9.14 -12.93
CA SER A 176 1.52 -8.68 -14.26
C SER A 176 1.02 -7.23 -14.22
N VAL A 177 1.67 -6.36 -14.99
CA VAL A 177 1.24 -4.95 -15.19
C VAL A 177 -0.10 -4.89 -15.93
N ASP A 178 -0.33 -5.78 -16.89
CA ASP A 178 -1.57 -5.84 -17.67
C ASP A 178 -2.78 -6.19 -16.79
N GLU A 179 -2.60 -7.13 -15.87
CA GLU A 179 -3.68 -7.49 -14.94
C GLU A 179 -3.98 -6.35 -13.97
N THR A 180 -2.94 -5.63 -13.50
CA THR A 180 -3.15 -4.43 -12.66
C THR A 180 -3.94 -3.36 -13.41
N LEU A 181 -3.58 -3.06 -14.68
CA LEU A 181 -4.32 -2.11 -15.51
C LEU A 181 -5.78 -2.58 -15.76
N ARG A 182 -5.98 -3.87 -16.01
CA ARG A 182 -7.32 -4.44 -16.23
C ARG A 182 -8.20 -4.26 -14.99
N LEU A 183 -7.66 -4.53 -13.80
CA LEU A 183 -8.37 -4.41 -12.53
C LEU A 183 -8.77 -2.95 -12.22
N ILE A 184 -7.88 -1.98 -12.43
CA ILE A 184 -8.23 -0.56 -12.23
C ILE A 184 -9.37 -0.14 -13.16
N LYS A 185 -9.26 -0.48 -14.46
CA LYS A 185 -10.30 -0.17 -15.44
C LYS A 185 -11.64 -0.83 -15.10
N ALA A 186 -11.60 -2.05 -14.56
CA ALA A 186 -12.82 -2.75 -14.12
C ALA A 186 -13.47 -2.03 -12.93
N PHE A 187 -12.71 -1.62 -11.93
CA PHE A 187 -13.28 -0.88 -10.80
C PHE A 187 -13.84 0.49 -11.22
N GLN A 188 -13.14 1.21 -12.09
CA GLN A 188 -13.62 2.48 -12.65
C GLN A 188 -14.93 2.30 -13.42
N PHE A 189 -15.03 1.24 -14.24
CA PHE A 189 -16.26 0.91 -14.96
C PHE A 189 -17.44 0.64 -14.01
N VAL A 190 -17.22 -0.17 -12.96
CA VAL A 190 -18.26 -0.48 -11.96
C VAL A 190 -18.73 0.79 -11.24
N GLU A 191 -17.80 1.70 -10.90
CA GLU A 191 -18.11 2.97 -10.24
C GLU A 191 -18.92 3.92 -11.15
N GLU A 192 -18.57 3.99 -12.45
CA GLU A 192 -19.24 4.85 -13.42
C GLU A 192 -20.63 4.34 -13.81
N HIS A 193 -20.79 3.02 -13.99
CA HIS A 193 -21.98 2.45 -14.62
C HIS A 193 -22.91 1.70 -13.66
N GLY A 194 -22.44 1.28 -12.48
CA GLY A 194 -23.23 0.49 -11.52
C GLY A 194 -23.54 -0.95 -11.98
N GLU A 195 -22.96 -1.39 -13.10
CA GLU A 195 -22.95 -2.79 -13.53
C GLU A 195 -21.74 -3.54 -12.94
N VAL A 196 -21.71 -4.87 -13.04
CA VAL A 196 -20.57 -5.68 -12.59
C VAL A 196 -19.82 -6.33 -13.75
N CYS A 197 -18.49 -6.40 -13.60
CA CYS A 197 -17.59 -6.99 -14.58
C CYS A 197 -17.48 -8.52 -14.37
N PRO A 198 -17.71 -9.34 -15.41
CA PRO A 198 -17.50 -10.79 -15.37
C PRO A 198 -16.03 -11.20 -15.22
N ALA A 199 -15.79 -12.51 -15.09
CA ALA A 199 -14.45 -13.07 -15.12
C ALA A 199 -13.73 -12.72 -16.43
N ASN A 200 -12.45 -12.37 -16.33
CA ASN A 200 -11.58 -11.96 -17.45
C ASN A 200 -12.01 -10.69 -18.20
N TRP A 201 -12.98 -9.93 -17.66
CA TRP A 201 -13.50 -8.73 -18.33
C TRP A 201 -12.39 -7.76 -18.76
N THR A 202 -12.48 -7.29 -20.01
CA THR A 202 -11.68 -6.20 -20.56
C THR A 202 -12.57 -5.07 -21.12
N PRO A 203 -12.06 -3.83 -21.25
CA PRO A 203 -12.86 -2.70 -21.73
C PRO A 203 -13.54 -2.98 -23.07
N GLY A 204 -14.86 -2.77 -23.12
CA GLY A 204 -15.70 -3.02 -24.30
C GLY A 204 -16.41 -4.38 -24.31
N GLU A 205 -16.07 -5.28 -23.38
CA GLU A 205 -16.79 -6.55 -23.21
C GLU A 205 -18.09 -6.39 -22.42
N SER A 206 -19.01 -7.33 -22.61
CA SER A 206 -20.31 -7.37 -21.95
C SER A 206 -20.19 -7.43 -20.43
N THR A 207 -21.14 -6.75 -19.77
CA THR A 207 -21.25 -6.65 -18.30
C THR A 207 -22.61 -7.12 -17.80
N ILE A 208 -22.78 -7.20 -16.48
CA ILE A 208 -23.99 -7.74 -15.85
C ILE A 208 -24.64 -6.64 -14.99
N LYS A 209 -25.91 -6.35 -15.25
CA LYS A 209 -26.74 -5.55 -14.32
C LYS A 209 -27.03 -6.39 -13.07
N PRO A 210 -26.68 -5.92 -11.85
CA PRO A 210 -26.73 -6.75 -10.63
C PRO A 210 -28.15 -6.89 -10.05
N GLU A 211 -29.14 -7.18 -10.91
CA GLU A 211 -30.51 -7.49 -10.54
C GLU A 211 -30.93 -8.83 -11.15
N VAL A 212 -31.70 -9.64 -10.42
CA VAL A 212 -32.06 -11.02 -10.83
C VAL A 212 -32.75 -11.06 -12.19
N ALA A 213 -33.61 -10.09 -12.50
CA ALA A 213 -34.29 -10.02 -13.80
C ALA A 213 -33.37 -9.47 -14.90
N ALA A 214 -32.66 -8.38 -14.63
CA ALA A 214 -31.82 -7.69 -15.61
C ALA A 214 -30.57 -8.50 -15.99
N SER A 215 -29.98 -9.25 -15.05
CA SER A 215 -28.80 -10.08 -15.29
C SER A 215 -29.03 -11.18 -16.34
N LYS A 216 -30.28 -11.59 -16.59
CA LYS A 216 -30.60 -12.59 -17.61
C LYS A 216 -30.20 -12.17 -19.01
N GLU A 217 -30.22 -10.87 -19.31
CA GLU A 217 -29.76 -10.31 -20.59
C GLU A 217 -28.32 -10.77 -20.92
N TYR A 218 -27.44 -10.71 -19.92
CA TYR A 218 -26.06 -11.18 -20.08
C TYR A 218 -25.99 -12.71 -20.23
N PHE A 219 -26.66 -13.45 -19.34
CA PHE A 219 -26.57 -14.92 -19.32
C PHE A 219 -27.17 -15.57 -20.58
N GLU A 220 -28.20 -14.97 -21.18
CA GLU A 220 -28.76 -15.41 -22.47
C GLU A 220 -27.82 -15.09 -23.63
N ALA A 221 -27.10 -13.96 -23.61
CA ALA A 221 -26.17 -13.60 -24.68
C ALA A 221 -24.84 -14.38 -24.62
N ALA A 222 -24.43 -14.81 -23.42
CA ALA A 222 -23.15 -15.48 -23.18
C ALA A 222 -23.18 -17.01 -23.38
N ASN A 223 -24.34 -17.60 -23.67
CA ASN A 223 -24.54 -19.06 -23.82
C ASN A 223 -25.41 -19.39 -25.05
#